data_AF-A0A972P0M5-F1
#
_entry.id   AF-A0A972P0M5-F1
#
_cell.length_a   1.000
_cell.length_b   1.000
_cell.length_c   1.000
_cell.angle_alpha   90.00
_cell.angle_beta   90.00
_cell.angle_gamma   90.00
#
_symmetry.space_group_name_H-M   'P 1'
#
loop_
_entity.id
_entity.type
_entity.pdbx_description
1 polymer ?
#
loop_
_entity_poly.entity_id
_entity_poly.type
_entity_poly.pdbx_seq_one_letter_code
_entity_poly.pdbx_strand_id
1 'polypeptide(L)' 'MRLIIEARLADGDSDTVNDGDGVLAVVERPDCSLAQLGLTLAEGRSLLARVQAELVSKQVEW' A
#
# COMPACT_ATOMS: atom_id res chain seq x y z
N MET A 1 18.37 1.88 0.34
CA MET A 1 17.30 1.23 1.14
C MET A 1 15.98 1.24 0.38
N ARG A 2 15.05 0.33 0.70
CA ARG A 2 13.75 0.18 0.00
C ARG A 2 12.61 0.02 1.00
N LEU A 3 11.54 0.79 0.84
CA LEU A 3 10.28 0.65 1.57
C LEU A 3 9.25 0.00 0.64
N ILE A 4 8.56 -1.03 1.13
CA ILE A 4 7.50 -1.74 0.41
C ILE A 4 6.21 -1.51 1.19
N ILE A 5 5.16 -1.08 0.48
CA ILE A 5 3.87 -0.73 1.07
C ILE A 5 2.82 -1.64 0.44
N GLU A 6 2.14 -2.38 1.31
CA GLU A 6 1.10 -3.34 0.95
C GLU A 6 -0.22 -2.87 1.59
N ALA A 7 -1.35 -3.13 0.92
CA ALA A 7 -2.66 -3.06 1.55
C ALA A 7 -3.36 -4.39 1.36
N ARG A 8 -4.01 -4.83 2.42
CA ARG A 8 -4.76 -6.08 2.46
C ARG A 8 -6.22 -5.74 2.75
N LEU A 9 -7.14 -6.32 1.99
CA LEU A 9 -8.56 -6.28 2.33
C LEU A 9 -8.81 -7.45 3.29
N ALA A 10 -8.90 -7.16 4.58
CA ALA A 10 -9.29 -8.16 5.57
C ALA A 10 -10.81 -8.33 5.51
N ASP A 11 -11.28 -9.31 4.75
CA ASP A 11 -12.67 -9.76 4.88
C ASP A 11 -12.78 -10.66 6.11
N GLY A 12 -13.82 -10.46 6.92
CA GLY A 12 -13.90 -10.97 8.29
C GLY A 12 -14.03 -12.50 8.42
N ASP A 13 -14.09 -13.23 7.31
CA ASP A 13 -14.28 -14.67 7.30
C ASP A 13 -13.68 -15.28 6.01
N SER A 14 -12.42 -15.70 6.06
CA SER A 14 -11.94 -16.94 5.44
C SER A 14 -10.43 -16.95 5.27
N ASP A 15 -9.87 -18.12 5.51
CA ASP A 15 -8.54 -18.61 5.19
C ASP A 15 -8.28 -18.68 3.66
N THR A 16 -8.87 -17.77 2.88
CA THR A 16 -8.57 -17.63 1.46
C THR A 16 -7.46 -16.60 1.31
N VAL A 17 -6.27 -17.09 0.96
CA VAL A 17 -5.17 -16.27 0.46
C VAL A 17 -5.70 -15.56 -0.79
N ASN A 18 -6.26 -14.38 -0.58
CA ASN A 18 -6.72 -13.51 -1.64
C ASN A 18 -5.47 -13.02 -2.38
N ASP A 19 -5.37 -13.34 -3.66
CA ASP A 19 -4.34 -12.87 -4.61
C ASP A 19 -4.31 -11.32 -4.75
N GLY A 20 -5.13 -10.62 -3.95
CA GLY A 20 -5.22 -9.18 -3.81
C GLY A 20 -4.22 -8.52 -2.86
N ASP A 21 -3.25 -9.27 -2.30
CA ASP A 21 -2.09 -8.74 -1.56
C ASP A 21 -1.09 -8.07 -2.52
N GLY A 22 -1.57 -7.04 -3.19
CA GLY A 22 -0.79 -6.27 -4.15
C GLY A 22 0.11 -5.29 -3.42
N VAL A 23 1.42 -5.38 -3.65
CA VAL A 23 2.34 -4.28 -3.35
C VAL A 23 1.80 -3.03 -4.03
N LEU A 24 1.35 -2.07 -3.21
CA LEU A 24 0.77 -0.83 -3.70
C LEU A 24 1.82 0.16 -4.12
N ALA A 25 2.97 0.15 -3.44
CA ALA A 25 4.06 1.02 -3.78
C ALA A 25 5.40 0.47 -3.30
N VAL A 26 6.42 0.84 -4.06
CA VAL A 26 7.81 0.63 -3.72
C VAL A 26 8.49 1.99 -3.76
N VAL A 27 9.13 2.38 -2.66
CA VAL A 27 9.91 3.61 -2.58
C VAL A 27 11.37 3.22 -2.35
N GLU A 28 12.22 3.52 -3.32
CA GLU A 28 13.65 3.27 -3.23
C GLU A 28 14.40 4.55 -2.91
N ARG A 29 15.29 4.47 -1.92
CA ARG A 29 16.17 5.55 -1.48
C ARG A 29 17.59 5.00 -1.33
N PRO A 30 18.36 4.87 -2.43
CA PRO A 30 19.65 4.17 -2.43
C PRO A 30 20.65 4.80 -1.45
N ASP A 31 20.63 6.12 -1.29
CA ASP A 31 21.64 6.87 -0.53
C ASP A 31 21.16 7.38 0.85
N CYS A 32 19.99 6.93 1.32
CA CYS A 32 19.41 7.40 2.58
C CYS A 32 19.61 6.41 3.74
N SER A 33 19.75 6.96 4.95
CA SER A 33 19.76 6.19 6.19
C SER A 33 18.34 5.70 6.57
N LEU A 34 18.24 4.71 7.47
CA LEU A 34 16.95 4.17 7.91
C LEU A 34 16.05 5.23 8.55
N ALA A 35 16.64 6.19 9.27
CA ALA A 35 15.92 7.33 9.85
C ALA A 35 15.24 8.21 8.79
N GLN A 36 15.76 8.19 7.56
CA GLN A 36 15.24 8.91 6.41
C GLN A 36 14.40 8.01 5.50
N LEU A 37 14.04 6.80 5.93
CA LEU A 37 13.16 5.90 5.17
C LEU A 37 11.67 6.20 5.39
N GLY A 38 11.35 7.04 6.38
CA GLY A 38 10.00 7.52 6.63
C GLY A 38 9.42 8.28 5.43
N LEU A 39 8.10 8.19 5.28
CA LEU A 39 7.36 8.93 4.27
C LEU A 39 7.21 10.39 4.70
N THR A 40 7.42 11.31 3.77
CA THR A 40 6.92 12.68 3.94
C THR A 40 5.40 12.69 3.97
N LEU A 41 4.80 13.75 4.52
CA LEU A 41 3.34 13.91 4.52
C LEU A 41 2.75 13.87 3.10
N ALA A 42 3.45 14.42 2.11
CA ALA A 42 3.00 14.42 0.72
C ALA A 42 3.01 13.00 0.13
N GLU A 43 4.09 12.24 0.35
CA GLU A 43 4.17 10.84 -0.09
C GLU A 43 3.11 9.98 0.58
N GLY A 44 2.93 10.12 1.91
CA GLY A 44 1.89 9.41 2.66
C GLY A 44 0.48 9.69 2.13
N ARG A 45 0.16 10.96 1.83
CA ARG A 45 -1.13 11.32 1.22
C ARG A 45 -1.33 10.74 -0.18
N SER A 46 -0.29 10.74 -1.00
CA SER A 46 -0.33 10.15 -2.35
C SER A 46 -0.61 8.64 -2.30
N LEU A 47 0.04 7.94 -1.38
CA LEU A 47 -0.16 6.52 -1.14
C LEU A 47 -1.59 6.22 -0.68
N LEU A 48 -2.09 6.97 0.30
CA LEU A 48 -3.48 6.83 0.77
C LEU A 48 -4.50 7.06 -0.34
N ALA A 49 -4.30 8.06 -1.20
CA ALA A 49 -5.19 8.32 -2.32
C ALA A 49 -5.23 7.14 -3.31
N ARG A 50 -4.08 6.51 -3.58
CA ARG A 50 -4.00 5.31 -4.43
C ARG A 50 -4.73 4.13 -3.79
N VAL A 51 -4.52 3.88 -2.50
CA VAL A 51 -5.23 2.82 -1.75
C VAL A 51 -6.73 3.03 -1.86
N GLN A 52 -7.20 4.26 -1.62
CA GLN A 52 -8.62 4.58 -1.67
C GLN A 52 -9.21 4.36 -3.06
N ALA A 53 -8.50 4.73 -4.13
CA ALA A 53 -8.95 4.49 -5.50
C ALA A 53 -9.08 2.98 -5.81
N GLU A 54 -8.10 2.18 -5.42
CA GLU A 54 -8.11 0.73 -5.60
C GLU A 54 -9.25 0.06 -4.81
N LEU A 55 -9.45 0.45 -3.55
CA LEU A 55 -10.54 -0.07 -2.71
C LEU A 55 -11.92 0.28 -3.28
N VAL A 56 -12.10 1.52 -3.73
CA VAL A 56 -13.36 1.95 -4.37
C VAL A 56 -13.60 1.18 -5.67
N SER A 57 -12.56 0.97 -6.49
CA SER A 57 -12.68 0.21 -7.73
C SER A 57 -13.17 -1.22 -7.49
N LYS A 58 -12.65 -1.87 -6.43
CA LYS A 58 -13.06 -3.24 -6.07
C LYS A 58 -14.45 -3.31 -5.44
N GLN A 59 -14.93 -2.23 -4.82
CA GLN A 59 -16.27 -2.16 -4.22
C GLN A 59 -17.39 -2.01 -5.28
N VAL A 60 -17.09 -1.52 -6.48
CA VAL A 60 -18.07 -1.34 -7.57
C VAL A 60 -18.36 -2.65 -8.32
N GLU A 61 -17.58 -3.72 -8.07
CA GLU A 61 -17.79 -5.05 -8.68
C GLU A 61 -18.76 -5.97 -7.91
N TRP A 62 -19.51 -5.46 -6.92
CA TRP A 62 -20.49 -6.23 -6.13
C TRP A 62 -21.93 -6.05 -6.63
#